data_AF-A0A955K3E6-F1
#
_entry.id   AF-A0A955K3E6-F1
#
_cell.length_a   1.000
_cell.length_b   1.000
_cell.length_c   1.000
_cell.angle_alpha   90.00
_cell.angle_beta   90.00
_cell.angle_gamma   90.00
#
_symmetry.space_group_name_H-M   'P 1'
#
loop_
_entity.id
_entity.type
_entity.pdbx_description
1 polymer ?
#
loop_
_entity_poly.entity_id
_entity_poly.type
_entity_poly.pdbx_seq_one_letter_code
_entity_poly.pdbx_strand_id
1 'polypeptide(L)'
;MNIITQFFKKNGSVAKTHEIHRDLMRREIELTRDIFGPVPKGVDRQFFCLDKNTWIWYEAWTDKKGIQHKVTTRYIVRPSSVIKSQNNGAYHRLSFDESKNFNRAVNLYYDKVKHGLYA
;
A
#
# COMPACT_ATOMS: atom_id res chain seq x y z
N MET A 1 17.42 -42.72 16.38
CA MET A 1 16.44 -41.64 16.60
C MET A 1 17.22 -40.38 16.94
N ASN A 2 17.18 -39.34 16.09
CA ASN A 2 17.89 -38.07 16.33
C ASN A 2 16.97 -36.89 16.02
N ILE A 3 16.79 -36.01 17.00
CA ILE A 3 15.71 -35.01 17.10
C ILE A 3 16.01 -33.72 16.29
N ILE A 4 17.15 -33.64 15.58
CA ILE A 4 17.63 -32.39 14.96
C ILE A 4 17.25 -32.24 13.47
N THR A 5 16.69 -33.27 12.82
CA THR A 5 16.46 -33.24 11.36
C THR A 5 15.09 -32.70 10.92
N GLN A 6 14.24 -32.22 11.84
CA GLN A 6 12.87 -31.76 11.50
C GLN A 6 12.71 -30.24 11.30
N PHE A 7 13.73 -29.41 11.54
CA PHE A 7 13.58 -27.95 11.53
C PHE A 7 13.75 -27.24 10.18
N PHE A 8 14.22 -27.93 9.12
CA PHE A 8 14.52 -27.27 7.83
C PHE A 8 13.50 -27.49 6.70
N LYS A 9 12.38 -28.19 6.95
CA LYS A 9 11.38 -28.47 5.89
C LYS A 9 10.26 -27.42 5.75
N LYS A 10 10.17 -26.44 6.67
CA LYS A 10 9.05 -25.47 6.72
C LYS A 10 9.38 -24.07 6.16
N ASN A 11 10.63 -23.79 5.79
CA ASN A 11 11.04 -22.44 5.35
C ASN A 11 10.78 -22.15 3.86
N GLY A 12 10.71 -23.19 3.01
CA GLY A 12 10.53 -23.02 1.56
C GLY A 12 9.13 -22.54 1.15
N SER A 13 8.07 -22.94 1.88
CA SER A 13 6.70 -22.55 1.54
C SER A 13 6.40 -21.09 1.90
N VAL A 14 6.92 -20.61 3.03
CA VAL A 14 6.69 -19.24 3.53
C VAL A 14 7.37 -18.22 2.62
N ALA A 15 8.63 -18.46 2.22
CA ALA A 15 9.35 -17.59 1.30
C ALA A 15 8.60 -17.42 -0.04
N LYS A 16 8.14 -18.53 -0.62
CA LYS A 16 7.37 -18.53 -1.87
C LYS A 16 6.04 -17.78 -1.75
N THR A 17 5.32 -17.90 -0.63
CA THR A 17 4.10 -17.13 -0.38
C THR A 17 4.37 -15.62 -0.30
N HIS A 18 5.47 -15.20 0.34
CA HIS A 18 5.85 -13.79 0.40
C HIS A 18 6.21 -13.22 -0.96
N GLU A 19 6.89 -13.98 -1.82
CA GLU A 19 7.20 -13.58 -3.20
C GLU A 19 5.93 -13.35 -4.01
N ILE A 20 5.01 -14.32 -3.99
CA ILE A 20 3.72 -14.20 -4.68
C ILE A 20 2.94 -12.98 -4.19
N HIS A 21 2.91 -12.76 -2.87
CA HIS A 21 2.21 -11.60 -2.29
C HIS A 21 2.83 -10.27 -2.75
N ARG A 22 4.15 -10.16 -2.77
CA ARG A 22 4.84 -8.95 -3.27
C ARG A 22 4.58 -8.71 -4.75
N ASP A 23 4.54 -9.75 -5.55
CA ASP A 23 4.27 -9.63 -6.98
C ASP A 23 2.81 -9.24 -7.26
N LEU A 24 1.86 -9.77 -6.50
CA LEU A 24 0.46 -9.31 -6.55
C LEU A 24 0.35 -7.84 -6.16
N MET A 25 0.97 -7.43 -5.05
CA MET A 25 0.97 -6.04 -4.60
C MET A 25 1.56 -5.09 -5.66
N ARG A 26 2.65 -5.48 -6.33
CA ARG A 26 3.22 -4.69 -7.44
C ARG A 26 2.24 -4.52 -8.59
N ARG A 27 1.54 -5.59 -8.98
CA ARG A 27 0.52 -5.53 -10.04
C ARG A 27 -0.67 -4.66 -9.64
N GLU A 28 -1.11 -4.75 -8.39
CA GLU A 28 -2.16 -3.88 -7.86
C GLU A 28 -1.75 -2.41 -7.93
N ILE A 29 -0.51 -2.08 -7.52
CA ILE A 29 0.04 -0.72 -7.60
C ILE A 29 0.05 -0.19 -9.04
N GLU A 30 0.48 -0.98 -10.02
CA GLU A 30 0.48 -0.56 -11.42
C GLU A 30 -0.92 -0.24 -11.94
N LEU A 31 -1.94 -0.96 -11.48
CA LEU A 31 -3.34 -0.70 -11.83
C LEU A 31 -3.90 0.55 -11.13
N THR A 32 -3.37 0.93 -9.98
CA THR A 32 -4.00 1.92 -9.08
C THR A 32 -3.22 3.21 -8.92
N ARG A 33 -2.03 3.33 -9.50
CA ARG A 33 -1.16 4.53 -9.39
C ARG A 33 -1.82 5.84 -9.86
N ASP A 34 -2.85 5.75 -10.70
CA ASP A 34 -3.58 6.87 -11.31
C ASP A 34 -4.97 7.13 -10.68
N ILE A 35 -5.34 6.47 -9.57
CA ILE A 35 -6.65 6.69 -8.92
C ILE A 35 -6.84 8.13 -8.41
N PHE A 36 -5.73 8.86 -8.20
CA PHE A 36 -5.71 10.27 -7.84
C PHE A 36 -5.49 11.18 -9.05
N GLY A 37 -5.81 10.69 -10.26
CA GLY A 37 -5.55 11.34 -11.53
C GLY A 37 -4.23 10.92 -12.16
N PRO A 38 -3.91 11.45 -13.36
CA PRO A 38 -2.71 11.08 -14.10
C PRO A 38 -1.43 11.23 -13.27
N VAL A 39 -0.56 10.22 -13.32
CA VAL A 39 0.74 10.27 -12.65
C VAL A 39 1.65 11.26 -13.39
N PRO A 40 2.13 12.34 -12.73
CA PRO A 40 3.01 13.30 -13.38
C PRO A 40 4.35 12.65 -13.79
N LYS A 41 4.98 13.18 -14.85
CA LYS A 41 6.27 12.67 -15.31
C LYS A 41 7.34 12.82 -14.21
N GLY A 42 8.04 11.73 -13.90
CA GLY A 42 9.09 11.72 -12.88
C GLY A 42 8.59 11.68 -11.44
N VAL A 43 7.29 11.43 -11.24
CA VAL A 43 6.69 11.19 -9.93
C VAL A 43 6.36 9.70 -9.83
N ASP A 44 6.74 9.07 -8.73
CA ASP A 44 6.29 7.73 -8.34
C ASP A 44 5.12 7.87 -7.37
N ARG A 45 4.00 7.23 -7.67
CA ARG A 45 2.77 7.23 -6.87
C ARG A 45 2.31 5.81 -6.65
N GLN A 46 2.09 5.45 -5.40
CA GLN A 46 1.62 4.12 -5.04
C GLN A 46 0.52 4.25 -3.99
N PHE A 47 -0.62 3.63 -4.27
CA PHE A 47 -1.70 3.46 -3.31
C PHE A 47 -2.08 2.00 -3.24
N PHE A 48 -1.92 1.39 -2.06
CA PHE A 48 -2.16 -0.03 -1.90
C PHE A 48 -2.59 -0.40 -0.48
N CYS A 49 -3.22 -1.57 -0.40
CA CYS A 49 -3.61 -2.20 0.85
C CYS A 49 -2.43 -3.05 1.35
N LEU A 50 -1.86 -2.71 2.51
CA LEU A 50 -0.73 -3.44 3.10
C LEU A 50 -1.20 -4.69 3.85
N ASP A 51 -2.33 -4.56 4.54
CA ASP A 51 -2.98 -5.63 5.30
C ASP A 51 -4.49 -5.32 5.41
N LYS A 52 -5.24 -6.13 6.17
CA LYS A 52 -6.70 -6.00 6.31
C LYS A 52 -7.21 -4.58 6.61
N ASN A 53 -6.44 -3.78 7.36
CA ASN A 53 -6.89 -2.49 7.87
C ASN A 53 -5.91 -1.34 7.55
N THR A 54 -4.75 -1.63 6.96
CA THR A 54 -3.70 -0.65 6.71
C THR A 54 -3.60 -0.33 5.23
N TRP A 55 -3.71 0.95 4.91
CA TRP A 55 -3.52 1.48 3.56
C TRP A 55 -2.31 2.39 3.51
N ILE A 56 -1.54 2.30 2.43
CA ILE A 56 -0.34 3.10 2.22
C ILE A 56 -0.55 3.98 1.01
N TRP A 57 -0.31 5.27 1.20
CA TRP A 57 -0.02 6.22 0.15
C TRP A 57 1.48 6.52 0.16
N TYR A 58 2.15 6.30 -0.95
CA TYR A 58 3.55 6.67 -1.15
C TYR A 58 3.64 7.58 -2.38
N GLU A 59 4.37 8.68 -2.22
CA GLU A 59 4.69 9.59 -3.31
C GLU A 59 6.16 9.98 -3.23
N ALA A 60 6.86 9.90 -4.35
CA ALA A 60 8.24 10.36 -4.48
C ALA A 60 8.43 11.16 -5.76
N TRP A 61 9.18 12.25 -5.67
CA TRP A 61 9.44 13.15 -6.80
C TRP A 61 10.78 13.86 -6.63
N THR A 62 11.33 14.36 -7.73
CA THR A 62 12.48 15.24 -7.73
C THR A 62 12.01 16.66 -8.00
N ASP A 63 12.40 17.61 -7.15
CA ASP A 63 12.04 19.02 -7.35
C ASP A 63 12.91 19.71 -8.43
N LYS A 64 12.62 20.98 -8.72
CA LYS A 64 13.36 21.77 -9.72
C LYS A 64 14.85 21.98 -9.37
N LYS A 65 15.26 21.76 -8.12
CA LYS A 65 16.64 21.88 -7.65
C LYS A 65 17.38 20.53 -7.66
N GLY A 66 16.73 19.46 -8.14
CA GLY A 66 17.30 18.12 -8.15
C GLY A 66 17.20 17.39 -6.80
N ILE A 67 16.46 17.93 -5.83
CA ILE A 67 16.33 17.32 -4.51
C ILE A 67 15.22 16.28 -4.56
N GLN A 68 15.52 15.07 -4.08
CA GLN A 68 14.54 14.00 -3.94
C GLN A 68 13.66 14.22 -2.71
N HIS A 69 12.36 14.13 -2.92
CA HIS A 69 11.33 14.16 -1.89
C HIS A 69 10.61 12.83 -1.87
N LYS A 70 10.24 12.39 -0.67
CA LYS A 70 9.41 11.21 -0.46
C LYS A 70 8.43 11.47 0.68
N VAL A 71 7.20 11.03 0.47
CA VAL A 71 6.12 11.12 1.44
C VAL A 71 5.49 9.74 1.55
N THR A 72 5.36 9.25 2.77
CA THR A 72 4.61 8.03 3.07
C THR A 72 3.53 8.35 4.07
N THR A 73 2.27 8.21 3.66
CA THR A 73 1.12 8.32 4.56
C THR A 73 0.54 6.93 4.80
N ARG A 74 0.50 6.52 6.06
CA ARG A 74 -0.13 5.29 6.52
C ARG A 74 -1.50 5.62 7.07
N TYR A 75 -2.54 5.05 6.49
CA TYR A 75 -3.91 5.07 6.99
C TYR A 75 -4.19 3.76 7.72
N ILE A 76 -4.82 3.84 8.90
CA ILE A 76 -5.26 2.69 9.67
C ILE A 76 -6.76 2.82 9.89
N VAL A 77 -7.51 1.86 9.38
CA VAL A 77 -8.95 1.75 9.56
C VAL A 77 -9.24 1.04 10.88
N ARG A 78 -10.00 1.70 11.75
CA ARG A 78 -10.53 1.13 13.00
C ARG A 78 -12.06 1.06 12.89
N PRO A 79 -12.74 0.25 13.71
CA PRO A 79 -14.20 0.14 13.67
C PRO A 79 -14.94 1.48 13.77
N SER A 80 -14.39 2.44 14.51
CA SER A 80 -15.03 3.74 14.78
C SER A 80 -14.34 4.95 14.14
N SER A 81 -13.18 4.78 13.50
CA SER A 81 -12.42 5.92 12.95
C SER A 81 -11.34 5.46 11.97
N VAL A 82 -10.93 6.36 11.09
CA VAL A 82 -9.69 6.22 10.33
C VAL A 82 -8.67 7.19 10.93
N ILE A 83 -7.45 6.71 11.13
CA ILE A 83 -6.31 7.54 11.55
C ILE A 83 -5.22 7.50 10.49
N LYS A 84 -4.40 8.53 10.44
CA LYS A 84 -3.22 8.60 9.58
C LYS A 84 -1.96 8.96 10.35
N SER A 85 -0.82 8.49 9.84
CA SER A 85 0.52 8.97 10.19
C SER A 85 1.27 9.24 8.90
N GLN A 86 2.01 10.35 8.83
CA GLN A 86 2.83 10.71 7.68
C GLN A 86 4.31 10.68 8.09
N ASN A 87 5.15 10.05 7.28
CA ASN A 87 6.59 9.90 7.49
C ASN A 87 6.94 9.38 8.90
N ASN A 88 6.15 8.41 9.40
CA ASN A 88 6.24 7.85 10.76
C ASN A 88 6.04 8.88 11.89
N GLY A 89 5.40 10.01 11.61
CA GLY A 89 5.01 11.00 12.60
C GLY A 89 3.83 10.56 13.48
N ALA A 90 3.33 11.49 14.29
CA ALA A 90 2.19 11.23 15.16
C ALA A 90 0.92 10.84 14.40
N TYR A 91 0.07 10.05 15.07
CA TYR A 91 -1.22 9.63 14.53
C TYR A 91 -2.29 10.68 14.77
N HIS A 92 -3.04 10.99 13.72
CA HIS A 92 -4.14 11.94 13.77
C HIS A 92 -5.38 11.33 13.12
N ARG A 93 -6.57 11.71 13.60
CA ARG A 93 -7.81 11.38 12.91
C ARG A 93 -7.88 12.13 11.58
N LEU A 94 -8.47 11.50 10.58
CA LEU A 94 -8.76 12.18 9.32
C LEU A 94 -9.81 13.26 9.56
N SER A 95 -9.70 14.36 8.82
CA SER A 95 -10.81 15.30 8.70
C SER A 95 -11.98 14.64 7.96
N PHE A 96 -13.16 15.25 8.04
CA PHE A 96 -14.34 14.74 7.35
C PHE A 96 -14.11 14.63 5.83
N ASP A 97 -13.58 15.68 5.20
CA ASP A 97 -13.32 15.66 3.75
C ASP A 97 -12.23 14.66 3.36
N GLU A 98 -11.18 14.53 4.17
CA GLU A 98 -10.15 13.52 3.92
C GLU A 98 -10.70 12.11 4.05
N SER A 99 -11.59 11.85 5.02
CA SER A 99 -12.23 10.53 5.16
C SER A 99 -13.13 10.18 3.97
N LYS A 100 -13.84 11.16 3.39
CA LYS A 100 -14.61 10.97 2.15
C LYS A 100 -13.69 10.64 0.97
N ASN A 101 -12.59 11.37 0.83
CA ASN A 101 -11.62 11.14 -0.24
C ASN A 101 -10.94 9.78 -0.10
N PHE A 102 -10.59 9.39 1.13
CA PHE A 102 -10.05 8.07 1.45
C PHE A 102 -11.03 6.96 1.08
N ASN A 103 -12.31 7.08 1.47
CA ASN A 103 -13.33 6.09 1.12
C ASN A 103 -13.48 5.94 -0.40
N ARG A 104 -13.51 7.05 -1.14
CA ARG A 104 -13.56 7.03 -2.60
C ARG A 104 -12.33 6.33 -3.21
N ALA A 105 -11.13 6.64 -2.71
CA ALA A 105 -9.89 6.03 -3.19
C ALA A 105 -9.88 4.50 -2.96
N VAL A 106 -10.35 4.04 -1.80
CA VAL A 106 -10.46 2.62 -1.47
C VAL A 106 -11.45 1.91 -2.40
N ASN A 107 -12.62 2.51 -2.68
CA ASN A 107 -13.59 1.91 -3.60
C ASN A 107 -13.04 1.84 -5.04
N LEU A 108 -12.42 2.91 -5.53
CA LEU A 108 -11.78 2.93 -6.85
C LEU A 108 -10.65 1.90 -6.95
N TYR A 109 -9.85 1.76 -5.90
CA TYR A 109 -8.83 0.72 -5.82
C TYR A 109 -9.45 -0.67 -5.97
N TYR A 110 -10.48 -0.96 -5.17
CA TYR A 110 -11.14 -2.25 -5.19
C TYR A 110 -11.71 -2.57 -6.58
N ASP A 111 -12.39 -1.61 -7.19
CA ASP A 111 -12.96 -1.78 -8.54
C ASP A 111 -11.87 -2.06 -9.57
N LYS A 112 -10.78 -1.28 -9.59
CA LYS A 112 -9.69 -1.49 -10.54
C LYS A 112 -8.99 -2.84 -10.35
N VAL A 113 -8.66 -3.19 -9.11
CA VAL A 113 -7.94 -4.42 -8.80
C VAL A 113 -8.80 -5.65 -9.07
N LYS A 114 -10.08 -5.62 -8.69
CA LYS A 114 -11.02 -6.71 -8.96
C LYS A 114 -11.12 -7.00 -10.45
N HIS A 115 -11.32 -5.98 -11.29
CA HIS A 115 -11.49 -6.18 -12.73
C HIS A 115 -10.17 -6.41 -13.49
N GLY A 116 -9.07 -5.84 -13.00
CA GLY A 116 -7.77 -5.89 -13.68
C GLY A 116 -6.89 -7.08 -13.31
N LEU A 117 -7.12 -7.74 -12.17
CA LEU A 117 -6.24 -8.80 -11.67
C LEU A 117 -6.95 -10.07 -11.19
N TYR A 118 -8.16 -9.96 -10.61
CA TYR A 118 -8.84 -11.08 -9.93
C TYR A 118 -10.15 -11.54 -10.58
N ALA A 119 -10.51 -10.95 -11.73
CA ALA A 119 -11.71 -11.32 -12.49
C ALA A 119 -11.52 -12.64 -13.27
#